data_AF-A0A7T0BUN2-F1
#
_entry.id   AF-A0A7T0BUN2-F1
#
_cell.length_a   1.000
_cell.length_b   1.000
_cell.length_c   1.000
_cell.angle_alpha   90.00
_cell.angle_beta   90.00
_cell.angle_gamma   90.00
#
_symmetry.space_group_name_H-M   'P 1'
#
loop_
_entity.id
_entity.type
_entity.pdbx_description
1 polymer ?
#
loop_
_entity_poly.entity_id
_entity_poly.type
_entity_poly.pdbx_seq_one_letter_code
_entity_poly.pdbx_strand_id
1 'polypeptide(L)' 'MRKIVAASLLIVMVGVTGCSTGNALSGAAGAAVGAGSYEYHLKRMKDRVQEDFDAKKIDRKEYDIRMDQIDRDSVF' A
#
# COMPACT_ATOMS: atom_id res chain seq x y z
N MET A 1 9.57 28.03 -34.52
CA MET A 1 10.37 26.96 -33.89
C MET A 1 10.70 27.17 -32.40
N ARG A 2 10.78 28.41 -31.87
CA ARG A 2 11.04 28.65 -30.42
C ARG A 2 9.91 28.24 -29.45
N LYS A 3 8.65 28.24 -29.89
CA LYS A 3 7.49 27.92 -29.03
C LYS A 3 7.28 26.42 -28.77
N ILE A 4 7.84 25.56 -29.64
CA ILE A 4 7.71 24.10 -29.52
C ILE A 4 8.71 23.58 -28.46
N VAL A 5 9.90 24.19 -28.37
CA VAL A 5 10.94 23.85 -27.39
C VAL A 5 10.51 24.18 -25.95
N ALA A 6 9.70 25.22 -25.76
CA ALA A 6 9.16 25.59 -24.45
C ALA A 6 8.08 24.61 -23.95
N ALA A 7 7.29 24.03 -24.87
CA ALA A 7 6.25 23.06 -24.52
C ALA A 7 6.82 21.68 -24.13
N SER A 8 7.97 21.29 -24.69
CA SER A 8 8.64 20.03 -24.36
C SER A 8 9.32 20.01 -23.00
N LEU A 9 9.62 21.18 -22.40
CA LEU A 9 10.32 21.28 -21.12
C LEU A 9 9.40 21.08 -19.90
N LEU A 10 8.09 21.32 -20.04
CA LEU A 10 7.12 21.21 -18.93
C LEU A 10 6.69 19.77 -18.62
N ILE A 11 6.84 18.84 -19.57
CA ILE A 11 6.40 17.45 -19.41
C ILE A 11 7.38 16.62 -18.55
N VAL A 12 8.64 17.06 -18.43
CA VAL A 12 9.69 16.32 -17.69
C VAL A 12 9.60 16.54 -16.17
N MET A 13 8.95 17.61 -15.71
CA MET A 13 8.88 17.96 -14.28
C MET A 13 7.85 17.15 -13.47
N VAL A 14 6.93 16.41 -14.12
CA VAL A 14 5.94 15.56 -13.41
C VAL A 14 6.48 14.15 -13.11
N GLY A 15 7.68 13.79 -13.62
CA GLY A 15 8.27 12.46 -13.45
C GLY A 15 9.17 12.26 -12.23
N VAL A 16 9.41 13.28 -11.39
CA VAL A 16 10.42 13.24 -10.32
C VAL A 16 9.85 13.57 -8.93
N THR A 17 8.67 13.05 -8.60
CA THR A 17 8.20 12.92 -7.21
C THR A 17 7.69 11.50 -6.99
N GLY A 18 8.59 10.53 -7.02
CA GLY A 18 8.23 9.12 -6.87
C GLY A 18 9.42 8.17 -6.93
N CYS A 19 10.59 8.60 -6.44
CA CYS A 19 11.70 7.69 -6.19
C CYS A 19 11.68 7.30 -4.70
N SER A 20 10.78 6.38 -4.34
CA SER A 20 11.17 5.31 -3.42
C SER A 20 11.09 4.02 -4.23
N THR A 21 12.27 3.59 -4.67
CA THR A 21 12.54 2.27 -5.24
C THR A 21 12.00 1.18 -4.31
N GLY A 22 10.87 0.59 -4.68
CA GLY A 22 10.28 -0.53 -4.00
C GLY A 22 9.00 -0.97 -4.70
N ASN A 23 9.11 -1.96 -5.57
CA ASN A 23 8.02 -2.70 -6.21
C ASN A 23 7.31 -2.00 -7.38
N ALA A 24 8.00 -1.96 -8.53
CA ALA A 24 7.40 -1.83 -9.86
C ALA A 24 6.60 -3.09 -10.29
N LEU A 25 5.76 -3.61 -9.39
CA LEU A 25 4.88 -4.78 -9.58
C LEU A 25 3.42 -4.46 -9.21
N SER A 26 3.09 -3.18 -9.03
CA SER A 26 1.80 -2.67 -8.55
C SER A 26 1.03 -1.86 -9.60
N GLY A 27 1.49 -1.80 -10.86
CA GLY A 27 0.90 -0.97 -11.91
C GLY A 27 -0.34 -1.54 -12.60
N ALA A 28 -0.64 -2.83 -12.45
CA ALA A 28 -1.84 -3.46 -13.04
C ALA A 28 -2.98 -3.70 -12.04
N ALA A 29 -2.67 -3.64 -10.74
CA ALA A 29 -3.64 -3.83 -9.66
C ALA A 29 -4.14 -2.48 -9.12
N GLY A 30 -4.27 -1.47 -9.99
CA GLY A 30 -4.64 -0.08 -9.67
C GLY A 30 -6.11 0.27 -9.93
N ALA A 31 -6.82 -0.50 -10.76
CA ALA A 31 -8.18 -0.17 -11.21
C ALA A 31 -9.30 -1.11 -10.70
N ALA A 32 -8.97 -2.26 -10.10
CA ALA A 32 -9.91 -3.13 -9.36
C ALA A 32 -9.93 -2.82 -7.83
N VAL A 33 -9.51 -1.61 -7.48
CA VAL A 33 -8.91 -1.21 -6.18
C VAL A 33 -9.91 -0.57 -5.22
N GLY A 34 -11.20 -0.81 -5.42
CA GLY A 34 -12.22 -0.40 -4.44
C GLY A 34 -12.40 -1.45 -3.35
N ALA A 35 -12.85 -2.65 -3.75
CA ALA A 35 -13.16 -3.74 -2.83
C ALA A 35 -12.03 -4.76 -2.70
N GLY A 36 -11.41 -5.19 -3.83
CA GLY A 36 -10.40 -6.24 -3.81
C GLY A 36 -9.05 -5.79 -3.20
N SER A 37 -8.71 -4.52 -3.31
CA SER A 37 -7.52 -3.94 -2.66
C SER A 37 -7.71 -3.80 -1.16
N TYR A 38 -8.93 -3.47 -0.70
CA TYR A 38 -9.28 -3.33 0.70
C TYR A 38 -9.24 -4.69 1.40
N GLU A 39 -9.89 -5.69 0.80
CA GLU A 39 -9.82 -7.08 1.26
C GLU A 39 -8.38 -7.62 1.27
N TYR A 40 -7.61 -7.33 0.22
CA TYR A 40 -6.20 -7.72 0.15
C TYR A 40 -5.34 -7.01 1.21
N HIS A 41 -5.61 -5.73 1.46
CA HIS A 41 -4.90 -4.96 2.47
C HIS A 41 -5.15 -5.50 3.88
N LEU A 42 -6.43 -5.74 4.22
CA LEU A 42 -6.82 -6.33 5.50
C LEU A 42 -6.20 -7.71 5.69
N LYS A 43 -6.23 -8.56 4.66
CA LYS A 43 -5.58 -9.87 4.69
C LYS A 43 -4.08 -9.74 4.99
N ARG A 44 -3.38 -8.83 4.31
CA ARG A 44 -1.96 -8.57 4.55
C ARG A 44 -1.67 -8.06 5.96
N MET A 45 -2.57 -7.27 6.55
CA MET A 45 -2.42 -6.84 7.95
C MET A 45 -2.59 -8.01 8.92
N LYS A 46 -3.61 -8.86 8.70
CA LYS A 46 -3.84 -10.06 9.52
C LYS A 46 -2.64 -11.00 9.48
N ASP A 47 -2.15 -11.29 8.27
CA ASP A 47 -1.00 -12.17 8.05
C ASP A 47 0.25 -11.66 8.80
N ARG A 48 0.51 -10.34 8.79
CA ARG A 48 1.67 -9.76 9.49
C ARG A 48 1.60 -9.95 11.00
N VAL A 49 0.43 -9.70 11.59
CA VAL A 49 0.26 -9.83 13.04
C VAL A 49 0.35 -11.29 13.46
N GLN A 50 -0.15 -12.22 12.64
CA GLN A 50 0.04 -13.66 12.83
C GLN A 50 1.52 -14.03 12.79
N GLU A 51 2.26 -13.56 11.79
CA GLU A 51 3.71 -13.79 11.68
C GLU A 51 4.46 -13.25 12.90
N ASP A 52 4.13 -12.05 13.39
CA ASP A 52 4.76 -11.47 14.57
C ASP A 52 4.44 -12.27 15.85
N PHE A 53 3.25 -12.86 15.96
CA PHE A 53 2.89 -13.75 17.08
C PHE A 53 3.64 -15.09 17.00
N ASP A 54 3.67 -15.70 15.82
CA ASP A 54 4.37 -16.98 15.59
C ASP A 54 5.89 -16.82 15.77
N ALA A 55 6.44 -15.67 15.39
CA ALA A 55 7.83 -15.29 15.64
C ALA A 55 8.11 -14.90 17.10
N LYS A 56 7.11 -14.97 18.00
CA LYS A 56 7.19 -14.57 19.42
C LYS A 56 7.67 -13.13 19.63
N LYS A 57 7.40 -12.24 18.67
CA LYS A 57 7.71 -10.81 18.80
C LYS A 57 6.64 -10.04 19.58
N ILE A 58 5.40 -10.54 19.54
CA ILE A 58 4.26 -10.01 20.32
C ILE A 58 3.69 -11.11 21.22
N ASP A 59 3.10 -10.70 22.33
CA ASP A 59 2.40 -11.61 23.21
C ASP A 59 0.96 -11.88 22.73
N ARG A 60 0.28 -12.84 23.37
CA ARG A 60 -1.10 -13.19 23.00
C ARG A 60 -2.07 -12.02 23.16
N LYS A 61 -1.89 -11.21 24.20
CA LYS A 61 -2.76 -10.07 24.47
C LYS A 61 -2.65 -9.02 23.36
N GLU A 62 -1.44 -8.73 22.90
CA GLU A 62 -1.19 -7.79 21.82
C GLU A 62 -1.65 -8.33 20.46
N TYR A 63 -1.49 -9.63 20.21
CA TYR A 63 -2.09 -10.28 19.04
C TYR A 63 -3.62 -10.10 19.01
N ASP A 64 -4.29 -10.38 20.13
CA ASP A 64 -5.76 -10.30 20.22
C ASP A 64 -6.23 -8.85 20.02
N ILE A 65 -5.55 -7.86 20.62
CA ILE A 65 -5.86 -6.42 20.45
C ILE A 65 -5.69 -5.98 18.99
N ARG A 66 -4.61 -6.40 18.33
CA ARG A 66 -4.34 -6.02 16.94
C ARG A 66 -5.30 -6.67 15.95
N MET A 67 -5.72 -7.92 16.19
CA MET A 67 -6.76 -8.57 15.38
C MET A 67 -8.10 -7.85 15.51
N ASP A 68 -8.49 -7.54 16.75
CA ASP A 68 -9.73 -6.82 17.05
C ASP A 68 -9.75 -5.41 16.42
N GLN A 69 -8.61 -4.72 16.38
CA GLN A 69 -8.48 -3.45 15.63
C GLN A 69 -8.72 -3.63 14.13
N ILE A 70 -8.08 -4.61 13.49
CA ILE A 70 -8.23 -4.85 12.05
C ILE A 70 -9.67 -5.26 11.71
N ASP A 71 -10.31 -6.06 12.56
CA ASP A 71 -11.69 -6.48 12.36
C ASP A 71 -12.67 -5.31 12.49
N ARG A 72 -12.47 -4.41 13.45
CA ARG A 72 -13.29 -3.17 13.53
C ARG A 72 -13.09 -2.26 12.33
N ASP A 73 -11.84 -2.12 11.86
CA ASP A 73 -11.54 -1.30 10.69
C ASP A 73 -12.15 -1.89 9.42
N SER A 74 -12.35 -3.22 9.35
CA SER A 74 -12.89 -3.92 8.17
C SER A 74 -14.39 -3.72 7.88
N VAL A 75 -15.12 -3.13 8.82
CA VAL A 75 -16.60 -2.99 8.76
C VAL A 75 -17.03 -1.55 8.43
N PHE A 76 -16.09 -0.61 8.31
CA PHE A 76 -16.31 0.81 8.00
C PHE A 76 -15.66 1.21 6.67
#